data_AF-A0A504LJL0-F1
#
_entry.id   AF-A0A504LJL0-F1
#
_cell.length_a   1.000
_cell.length_b   1.000
_cell.length_c   1.000
_cell.angle_alpha   90.00
_cell.angle_beta   90.00
_cell.angle_gamma   90.00
#
_symmetry.space_group_name_H-M   'P 1'
#
loop_
_entity.id
_entity.type
_entity.pdbx_description
1 polymer ?
#
loop_
_entity_poly.entity_id
_entity_poly.type
_entity_poly.pdbx_seq_one_letter_code
_entity_poly.pdbx_strand_id
1 'polypeptide(L)'
;MFRILVWAGAFALAVFVAAPANAQETFHGYDCTDDCSGHESGYDWAARNDITDERDCDGNGQSFNEGCQAYVEDQSDDANRNNQSGDENDDEDSDE
;
A
#
# COMPACT_ATOMS: atom_id res chain seq x y z
N MET A 1 -39.03 -33.01 42.89
CA MET A 1 -38.26 -32.14 43.80
C MET A 1 -36.90 -31.86 43.17
N PHE A 2 -36.78 -30.84 42.32
CA PHE A 2 -35.48 -30.42 41.78
C PHE A 2 -35.25 -28.98 42.23
N ARG A 3 -34.38 -28.82 43.23
CA ARG A 3 -33.98 -27.53 43.76
C ARG A 3 -32.94 -26.97 42.80
N ILE A 4 -33.34 -25.98 42.01
CA ILE A 4 -32.44 -25.26 41.11
C ILE A 4 -31.59 -24.35 42.00
N LEU A 5 -30.37 -24.78 42.32
CA LEU A 5 -29.38 -23.94 42.96
C LEU A 5 -28.78 -23.04 41.86
N VAL A 6 -29.22 -21.77 41.83
CA VAL A 6 -28.58 -20.71 41.05
C VAL A 6 -27.19 -20.50 41.64
N TRP A 7 -26.18 -21.09 40.99
CA TRP A 7 -24.79 -20.84 41.36
C TRP A 7 -24.39 -19.50 40.74
N ALA A 8 -24.42 -18.46 41.57
CA ALA A 8 -23.76 -17.19 41.29
C ALA A 8 -22.25 -17.43 41.36
N GLY A 9 -21.68 -18.03 40.31
CA GLY A 9 -20.25 -18.29 40.18
C GLY A 9 -19.74 -17.57 38.95
N ALA A 10 -19.07 -16.45 39.19
CA ALA A 10 -18.54 -15.52 38.20
C ALA A 10 -17.87 -16.24 37.01
N PHE A 11 -18.47 -16.12 35.83
CA PHE A 11 -17.78 -16.34 34.56
C PHE A 11 -16.66 -15.29 34.48
N ALA A 12 -15.44 -15.69 34.83
CA ALA A 12 -14.24 -14.92 34.52
C ALA A 12 -14.01 -15.00 33.00
N LEU A 13 -14.76 -14.19 32.24
CA LEU A 13 -14.47 -13.89 30.85
C LEU A 13 -13.13 -13.16 30.82
N ALA A 14 -12.06 -13.90 30.56
CA ALA A 14 -10.80 -13.32 30.14
C ALA A 14 -11.03 -12.60 28.80
N VAL A 15 -11.35 -11.31 28.88
CA VAL A 15 -11.36 -10.43 27.72
C VAL A 15 -9.91 -10.20 27.35
N PHE A 16 -9.40 -11.00 26.42
CA PHE A 16 -8.21 -10.65 25.66
C PHE A 16 -8.56 -9.44 24.82
N VAL A 17 -8.20 -8.25 25.32
CA VAL A 17 -8.25 -7.03 24.52
C VAL A 17 -7.11 -7.14 23.50
N ALA A 18 -7.44 -7.61 22.29
CA ALA A 18 -6.58 -7.41 21.15
C ALA A 18 -6.56 -5.91 20.86
N ALA A 19 -5.44 -5.25 21.15
CA ALA A 19 -5.22 -3.87 20.71
C ALA A 19 -5.27 -3.85 19.17
N PRO A 20 -5.89 -2.84 18.54
CA PRO A 20 -5.77 -2.68 17.10
C PRO A 20 -4.29 -2.46 16.80
N ALA A 21 -3.70 -3.35 16.00
CA ALA A 21 -2.48 -3.00 15.30
C ALA A 21 -2.89 -1.89 14.33
N ASN A 22 -2.45 -0.65 14.59
CA ASN A 22 -2.56 0.42 13.62
C ASN A 22 -1.65 0.01 12.47
N ALA A 23 -2.22 -0.67 11.47
CA ALA A 23 -1.57 -0.80 10.18
C ALA A 23 -1.48 0.64 9.65
N GLN A 24 -0.29 1.23 9.73
CA GLN A 24 -0.01 2.49 9.08
C GLN A 24 -0.35 2.32 7.60
N GLU A 25 -1.28 3.14 7.13
CA GLU A 25 -1.70 3.10 5.74
C GLU A 25 -0.59 3.68 4.87
N THR A 26 -0.34 3.08 3.72
CA THR A 26 0.73 3.52 2.81
C THR A 26 0.16 3.70 1.41
N PHE A 27 0.60 4.73 0.71
CA PHE A 27 0.31 4.99 -0.69
C PHE A 27 1.60 4.85 -1.52
N HIS A 28 1.67 3.82 -2.38
CA HIS A 28 2.85 3.55 -3.22
C HIS A 28 4.18 3.50 -2.43
N GLY A 29 4.15 3.02 -1.18
CA GLY A 29 5.32 2.94 -0.30
C GLY A 29 5.57 4.15 0.59
N TYR A 30 4.81 5.24 0.44
CA TYR A 30 4.85 6.40 1.32
C TYR A 30 3.83 6.26 2.46
N ASP A 31 4.24 6.55 3.70
CA ASP A 31 3.36 6.51 4.86
C ASP A 31 2.33 7.65 4.81
N CYS A 32 1.05 7.30 4.95
CA CYS A 32 -0.02 8.28 5.07
C CYS A 32 -0.08 8.84 6.50
N THR A 33 -0.35 10.14 6.63
CA THR A 33 -0.35 10.83 7.94
C THR A 33 -1.68 10.70 8.68
N ASP A 34 -2.80 10.79 7.96
CA ASP A 34 -4.16 10.67 8.51
C ASP A 34 -5.04 9.91 7.49
N ASP A 35 -5.23 10.52 6.32
CA ASP A 35 -5.85 9.91 5.15
C ASP A 35 -4.95 10.12 3.92
N CYS A 36 -4.79 9.10 3.08
CA CYS A 36 -3.90 9.15 1.91
C CYS A 36 -4.34 10.15 0.81
N SER A 37 -5.37 10.98 1.05
CA SER A 37 -5.93 11.88 0.05
C SER A 37 -4.93 12.90 -0.47
N GLY A 38 -3.97 13.31 0.36
CA GLY A 38 -2.87 14.20 -0.06
C GLY A 38 -2.01 13.55 -1.15
N HIS A 39 -1.62 12.29 -0.92
CA HIS A 39 -0.87 11.49 -1.89
C HIS A 39 -1.69 11.20 -3.15
N GLU A 40 -2.95 10.76 -2.99
CA GLU A 40 -3.84 10.50 -4.13
C GLU A 40 -4.01 11.74 -5.01
N SER A 41 -4.20 12.91 -4.40
CA SER A 41 -4.33 14.19 -5.11
C SER A 41 -3.06 14.54 -5.88
N GLY A 42 -1.89 14.29 -5.28
CA GLY A 42 -0.59 14.52 -5.92
C GLY A 42 -0.37 13.61 -7.12
N TYR A 43 -0.65 12.32 -6.96
CA TYR A 43 -0.51 11.31 -8.00
C TYR A 43 -1.41 11.60 -9.20
N ASP A 44 -2.68 11.87 -8.93
CA ASP A 44 -3.70 12.16 -9.95
C ASP A 44 -3.44 13.50 -10.66
N TRP A 45 -2.88 14.49 -9.96
CA TRP A 45 -2.37 15.71 -10.60
C TRP A 45 -1.18 15.41 -11.51
N ALA A 46 -0.20 14.63 -11.05
CA ALA A 46 0.98 14.27 -11.84
C ALA A 46 0.60 13.53 -13.13
N ALA A 47 -0.33 12.57 -13.03
CA ALA A 47 -0.88 11.84 -14.17
C ALA A 47 -1.57 12.75 -15.19
N ARG A 48 -2.40 13.70 -14.73
CA ARG A 48 -3.10 14.65 -15.62
C ARG A 48 -2.19 15.65 -16.32
N ASN A 49 -1.01 15.91 -15.76
CA ASN A 49 -0.05 16.88 -16.30
C ASN A 49 1.14 16.17 -16.97
N ASP A 50 1.11 14.83 -17.11
CA ASP A 50 2.16 14.03 -17.70
C ASP A 50 3.55 14.32 -17.08
N ILE A 51 3.59 14.44 -15.75
CA ILE A 51 4.84 14.71 -15.02
C ILE A 51 5.77 13.51 -15.18
N THR A 52 7.02 13.78 -15.58
CA THR A 52 8.05 12.75 -15.81
C THR A 52 9.33 13.01 -15.02
N ASP A 53 9.39 14.12 -14.30
CA ASP A 53 10.54 14.53 -13.51
C ASP A 53 10.08 14.88 -12.08
N GLU A 54 10.70 14.24 -11.09
CA GLU A 54 10.43 14.46 -9.67
C GLU A 54 10.66 15.93 -9.24
N ARG A 55 11.47 16.69 -9.98
CA ARG A 55 11.73 18.11 -9.70
C ARG A 55 10.53 19.00 -9.99
N ASP A 56 9.59 18.52 -10.80
CA ASP A 56 8.34 19.21 -11.10
C ASP A 56 7.26 18.93 -10.04
N CYS A 57 7.56 18.12 -9.02
CA CYS A 57 6.71 17.88 -7.86
C CYS A 57 6.89 18.96 -6.78
N ASP A 58 6.62 20.23 -7.13
CA ASP A 58 6.78 21.41 -6.27
C ASP A 58 5.46 21.94 -5.68
N GLY A 59 4.47 21.07 -5.55
CA GLY A 59 3.10 21.40 -5.18
C GLY A 59 2.82 21.69 -3.70
N ASN A 60 1.54 21.55 -3.34
CA ASN A 60 0.91 22.19 -2.17
C ASN A 60 1.18 21.54 -0.81
N GLY A 61 2.23 20.74 -0.66
CA GLY A 61 2.59 20.12 0.61
C GLY A 61 3.36 18.81 0.45
N GLN A 62 3.88 18.28 1.56
CA GLN A 62 4.70 17.07 1.54
C GLN A 62 3.94 15.85 1.00
N SER A 63 2.73 15.56 1.50
CA SER A 63 1.94 14.40 1.02
C SER A 63 1.56 14.52 -0.45
N PHE A 64 1.29 15.74 -0.93
CA PHE A 64 1.04 16.00 -2.36
C PHE A 64 2.30 15.71 -3.20
N ASN A 65 3.47 16.19 -2.76
CA ASN A 65 4.71 16.00 -3.49
C ASN A 65 5.13 14.53 -3.52
N GLU A 66 4.90 13.79 -2.43
CA GLU A 66 5.13 12.34 -2.37
C GLU A 66 4.22 11.58 -3.32
N GLY A 67 2.93 11.95 -3.40
CA GLY A 67 2.02 11.40 -4.40
C GLY A 67 2.48 11.65 -5.84
N CYS A 68 2.99 12.85 -6.12
CA CYS A 68 3.56 13.18 -7.43
C CYS A 68 4.82 12.36 -7.74
N GLN A 69 5.72 12.20 -6.76
CA GLN A 69 6.93 11.39 -6.89
C GLN A 69 6.58 9.93 -7.18
N ALA A 70 5.62 9.36 -6.45
CA ALA A 70 5.13 8.01 -6.69
C ALA A 70 4.69 7.76 -8.14
N TYR A 71 4.04 8.74 -8.78
CA TYR A 71 3.69 8.62 -10.21
C TYR A 71 4.92 8.58 -11.13
N VAL A 72 5.91 9.42 -10.87
CA VAL A 72 7.15 9.46 -11.66
C VAL A 72 7.93 8.14 -11.49
N GLU A 73 8.00 7.63 -10.27
CA GLU A 73 8.63 6.34 -9.95
C GLU A 73 7.94 5.18 -10.68
N ASP A 74 6.61 5.09 -10.62
CA ASP A 74 5.84 4.04 -11.32
C ASP A 74 6.08 4.04 -12.83
N GLN A 75 6.15 5.22 -13.45
CA GLN A 75 6.45 5.36 -14.88
C GLN A 75 7.86 4.85 -15.22
N SER A 76 8.83 5.08 -14.32
CA SER A 76 10.20 4.59 -14.50
C SER A 76 10.32 3.08 -14.31
N ASP A 77 9.57 2.53 -13.37
CA ASP A 77 9.47 1.09 -13.10
C ASP A 77 8.82 0.35 -14.26
N ASP A 78 7.73 0.88 -14.81
CA ASP A 78 7.07 0.30 -15.98
C ASP A 78 7.97 0.34 -17.21
N ALA A 79 8.71 1.43 -17.44
CA ALA A 79 9.71 1.50 -18.50
C ALA A 79 10.79 0.43 -18.33
N ASN A 80 11.23 0.16 -17.10
CA ASN A 80 12.21 -0.88 -16.80
C ASN A 80 11.63 -2.30 -17.00
N ARG A 81 10.43 -2.57 -16.49
CA ARG A 81 9.74 -3.86 -16.67
C ARG A 81 9.50 -4.19 -18.13
N ASN A 82 9.14 -3.20 -18.95
CA ASN A 82 8.96 -3.37 -20.38
C ASN A 82 10.26 -3.65 -21.14
N ASN A 83 11.42 -3.24 -20.62
CA ASN A 83 12.71 -3.60 -21.21
C ASN A 83 13.15 -5.03 -20.88
N GLN A 84 12.52 -5.69 -19.90
CA GLN A 84 12.96 -6.97 -19.35
C GLN A 84 12.13 -8.17 -19.81
N SER A 85 11.09 -7.96 -20.63
CA SER A 85 10.21 -9.00 -21.17
C SER A 85 10.66 -9.59 -22.52
N GLY A 86 11.95 -9.45 -22.86
CA GLY A 86 12.52 -9.87 -24.14
C GLY A 86 13.35 -11.17 -24.14
N ASP A 87 13.36 -11.97 -23.08
CA ASP A 87 14.32 -13.08 -22.95
C ASP A 87 13.73 -14.33 -22.30
N GLU A 88 12.71 -14.94 -22.93
CA GLU A 88 12.39 -16.36 -22.74
C GLU A 88 11.93 -16.98 -24.06
N ASN A 89 12.86 -17.14 -25.00
CA ASN A 89 12.92 -18.27 -25.95
C ASN A 89 14.42 -18.64 -25.97
N ASP A 90 14.86 -19.88 -25.76
CA ASP A 90 14.59 -20.98 -26.67
C ASP A 90 14.58 -22.32 -25.91
N ASP A 91 13.46 -23.04 -26.04
CA ASP A 91 13.49 -24.50 -26.07
C ASP A 91 14.25 -24.92 -27.34
N GLU A 92 15.50 -25.39 -27.22
CA GLU A 92 16.14 -26.21 -28.24
C GLU A 92 16.79 -27.45 -27.62
N ASP A 93 16.07 -28.56 -27.79
CA ASP A 93 16.50 -29.89 -28.19
C ASP A 93 17.81 -30.50 -27.65
N SER A 94 17.60 -31.59 -26.91
CA SER A 94 18.05 -32.95 -27.28
C SER A 94 19.48 -33.10 -27.83
N ASP A 95 20.42 -33.55 -26.99
CA ASP A 95 21.57 -34.34 -27.44
C ASP A 95 21.99 -35.40 -26.38
N GLU A 96 21.96 -36.65 -26.85
CA GLU A 96 22.57 -37.93 -26.39
C GLU A 96 22.06 -38.67 -25.12
#